data_AF-A0A7S6VYI8-F1
#
_entry.id   AF-A0A7S6VYI8-F1
#
_cell.length_a   1.000
_cell.length_b   1.000
_cell.length_c   1.000
_cell.angle_alpha   90.00
_cell.angle_beta   90.00
_cell.angle_gamma   90.00
#
_symmetry.space_group_name_H-M   'P 1'
#
loop_
_entity.id
_entity.type
_entity.pdbx_description
1 polymer ?
#
loop_
_entity_poly.entity_id
_entity_poly.type
_entity_poly.pdbx_seq_one_letter_code
_entity_poly.pdbx_strand_id
1 'polypeptide(L)' 'MTRQEAIKLLNCSYSELAEKLGITTAAVARWGDDVHIPSFREYQIRELATGRKPLGIKEPKQNVAHANN' A
#
# COMPACT_ATOMS: atom_id res chain seq x y z
N MET A 1 12.27 5.43 -0.70
CA MET A 1 12.01 4.51 0.40
C MET A 1 11.78 3.13 -0.20
N THR A 2 12.17 2.07 0.49
CA THR A 2 11.87 0.69 0.08
C THR A 2 10.55 0.25 0.69
N ARG A 3 10.01 -0.89 0.24
CA ARG A 3 8.80 -1.47 0.83
C ARG A 3 8.95 -1.70 2.33
N GLN A 4 10.13 -2.15 2.79
CA GLN A 4 10.41 -2.39 4.21
C GLN A 4 10.41 -1.12 5.04
N GLU A 5 10.91 -0.02 4.50
CA GLU A 5 10.85 1.26 5.18
C GLU A 5 9.42 1.79 5.25
N ALA A 6 8.60 1.54 4.22
CA ALA A 6 7.19 1.91 4.22
C ALA A 6 6.38 1.21 5.31
N ILE A 7 6.51 -0.12 5.45
CA ILE A 7 5.81 -0.88 6.50
C ILE A 7 6.28 -0.48 7.90
N LYS A 8 7.58 -0.21 8.10
CA LYS A 8 8.10 0.32 9.39
C LYS A 8 7.54 1.71 9.71
N LEU A 9 7.52 2.61 8.71
CA LEU A 9 7.04 3.99 8.86
C LEU A 9 5.56 4.04 9.25
N LEU A 10 4.75 3.16 8.67
CA LEU A 10 3.31 3.05 8.95
C LEU A 10 2.98 2.08 10.09
N ASN A 11 3.99 1.39 10.63
CA ASN A 11 3.84 0.29 11.58
C ASN A 11 2.72 -0.71 11.20
N CYS A 12 2.76 -1.18 9.95
CA CYS A 12 1.74 -2.08 9.40
C CYS A 12 2.38 -3.25 8.64
N SER A 13 1.55 -4.23 8.25
CA SER A 13 1.96 -5.38 7.44
C SER A 13 1.92 -5.07 5.93
N TYR A 14 2.52 -5.93 5.10
CA TYR A 14 2.49 -5.77 3.63
C TYR A 14 1.07 -5.77 3.04
N SER A 15 0.16 -6.54 3.64
CA SER A 15 -1.24 -6.59 3.21
C SER A 15 -1.96 -5.28 3.52
N GLU A 16 -1.80 -4.75 4.74
CA GLU A 16 -2.33 -3.43 5.10
C GLU A 16 -1.70 -2.30 4.28
N LEU A 17 -0.40 -2.43 4.02
CA LEU A 17 0.35 -1.87 2.89
C LEU A 17 -0.52 -1.62 1.66
N ALA A 18 -0.89 -2.74 1.06
CA ALA A 18 -1.59 -2.80 -0.20
C ALA A 18 -3.00 -2.23 -0.09
N GLU A 19 -3.73 -2.52 0.99
CA GLU A 19 -5.08 -2.02 1.23
C GLU A 19 -5.12 -0.50 1.36
N LYS A 20 -4.22 0.07 2.18
CA LYS A 20 -4.09 1.53 2.33
C LYS A 20 -3.72 2.19 1.01
N LEU A 21 -2.95 1.51 0.16
CA LEU A 21 -2.53 2.00 -1.15
C LEU A 21 -3.53 1.73 -2.29
N GLY A 22 -4.62 0.99 -2.01
CA GLY A 22 -5.62 0.58 -3.00
C GLY A 22 -5.04 -0.32 -4.10
N ILE A 23 -4.05 -1.15 -3.78
CA ILE A 23 -3.39 -2.09 -4.70
C ILE A 23 -3.40 -3.50 -4.14
N THR A 24 -2.89 -4.46 -4.89
CA THR A 24 -2.74 -5.84 -4.43
C THR A 24 -1.41 -6.06 -3.71
N THR A 25 -1.38 -6.99 -2.76
CA THR A 25 -0.13 -7.40 -2.08
C THR A 25 0.94 -7.86 -3.07
N ALA A 26 0.54 -8.46 -4.20
CA ALA A 26 1.45 -8.82 -5.28
C ALA A 26 2.12 -7.59 -5.94
N ALA A 27 1.41 -6.46 -6.06
CA ALA A 27 2.00 -5.22 -6.56
C ALA A 27 3.03 -4.63 -5.59
N VAL A 28 2.76 -4.70 -4.28
CA VAL A 28 3.74 -4.35 -3.23
C VAL A 28 4.94 -5.30 -3.28
N ALA A 29 4.69 -6.60 -3.51
CA ALA A 29 5.76 -7.59 -3.61
C ALA A 29 6.72 -7.33 -4.79
N ARG A 30 6.18 -6.86 -5.92
CA ARG A 30 6.94 -6.51 -7.14
C ARG A 30 7.92 -5.34 -6.96
N TRP A 31 7.75 -4.51 -5.93
CA TRP A 31 8.73 -3.46 -5.65
C TRP A 31 10.06 -4.02 -5.16
N GLY A 32 10.15 -5.31 -4.78
CA GLY A 32 11.39 -5.87 -4.26
C GLY A 32 11.84 -5.23 -2.94
N ASP A 33 12.83 -5.83 -2.30
CA ASP A 33 13.35 -5.34 -1.02
C ASP A 33 14.34 -4.17 -1.22
N ASP A 34 15.16 -4.22 -2.26
CA ASP A 34 16.21 -3.26 -2.58
C ASP A 34 15.85 -2.24 -3.68
N VAL A 35 14.67 -2.36 -4.29
CA VAL A 35 14.24 -1.37 -5.29
C VAL A 35 13.45 -0.26 -4.62
N HIS A 36 13.74 0.96 -5.04
CA HIS A 36 12.99 2.12 -4.60
C HIS A 36 11.54 2.03 -5.08
N ILE A 37 10.61 2.21 -4.14
CA ILE A 37 9.20 2.39 -4.46
C ILE A 37 9.08 3.60 -5.40
N PRO A 38 8.22 3.56 -6.45
CA PRO A 38 7.98 4.71 -7.32
C PRO A 38 7.66 5.99 -6.52
N SER A 39 8.22 7.13 -6.92
CA SER A 39 8.12 8.40 -6.16
C SER A 39 6.69 8.81 -5.83
N PHE A 40 5.74 8.53 -6.72
CA PHE A 40 4.32 8.77 -6.48
C PHE A 40 3.79 7.94 -5.30
N ARG A 41 4.17 6.66 -5.21
CA ARG A 41 3.77 5.76 -4.12
C ARG A 41 4.48 6.12 -2.82
N GLU A 42 5.75 6.51 -2.89
CA GLU A 42 6.47 7.05 -1.73
C GLU A 42 5.74 8.26 -1.13
N TYR A 43 5.31 9.21 -1.97
CA TYR A 43 4.52 10.36 -1.52
C TYR A 43 3.23 9.91 -0.82
N GLN A 44 2.49 8.95 -1.39
CA GLN A 44 1.27 8.43 -0.78
C GLN A 44 1.51 7.80 0.61
N ILE A 45 2.61 7.06 0.76
CA ILE A 45 3.00 6.42 2.04
C ILE A 45 3.34 7.48 3.08
N ARG A 46 4.05 8.54 2.69
CA ARG A 46 4.37 9.67 3.58
C ARG A 46 3.11 10.40 4.04
N GLU A 47 2.17 10.66 3.12
CA GLU A 47 0.88 11.26 3.47
C GLU A 47 0.13 10.40 4.50
N LEU A 48 0.07 9.07 4.27
CA LEU A 48 -0.54 8.13 5.23
C LEU A 48 0.13 8.17 6.60
N ALA A 49 1.47 8.28 6.65
CA ALA A 49 2.21 8.36 7.91
C ALA A 49 1.98 9.68 8.65
N THR A 50 1.66 10.76 7.92
CA THR A 50 1.23 12.03 8.51
C THR A 50 -0.25 12.03 8.93
N GLY A 51 -0.96 10.90 8.77
CA GLY A 51 -2.39 10.79 9.07
C GLY A 51 -3.30 11.42 8.02
N ARG A 52 -2.78 11.77 6.84
CA ARG A 52 -3.56 12.33 5.72
C ARG A 52 -3.99 11.22 4.76
N LYS A 53 -5.14 11.40 4.12
CA LYS A 53 -5.62 10.52 3.05
C LYS A 53 -4.92 10.91 1.74
N PRO A 54 -4.00 10.09 1.21
CA PRO A 54 -3.28 10.41 -0.01
C PRO A 54 -4.20 10.58 -1.22
N LEU A 55 -3.85 11.54 -2.07
CA LEU A 55 -4.56 11.81 -3.32
C LEU A 55 -4.48 10.61 -4.28
N GLY A 56 -5.60 10.33 -4.95
CA GLY A 56 -5.68 9.29 -5.99
C GLY A 56 -5.88 7.86 -5.50
N ILE A 57 -6.01 7.64 -4.17
CA ILE A 57 -6.42 6.33 -3.65
C ILE A 57 -7.93 6.20 -3.79
N LYS A 58 -8.35 5.46 -4.81
CA LYS A 58 -9.71 4.95 -4.87
C LYS A 58 -9.80 3.92 -3.75
N GLU A 59 -10.75 4.10 -2.83
CA GLU A 59 -11.03 3.12 -1.79
C GLU A 59 -11.08 1.73 -2.42
N PRO A 60 -10.39 0.74 -1.84
CA PRO A 60 -10.52 -0.62 -2.34
C PRO A 60 -12.01 -0.94 -2.28
N LYS A 61 -12.64 -1.07 -3.45
CA LYS A 61 -13.96 -1.70 -3.53
C LYS A 61 -13.74 -3.08 -2.95
N GLN A 62 -14.11 -3.26 -1.69
CA GLN A 62 -14.27 -4.56 -1.06
C GLN A 62 -15.24 -5.32 -1.96
N ASN A 63 -14.70 -6.10 -2.90
CA ASN A 63 -15.55 -6.90 -3.77
C ASN A 63 -16.04 -8.05 -2.90
N VAL A 64 -17.27 -7.85 -2.46
CA VAL A 64 -18.14 -8.78 -1.75
C VAL A 64 -17.88 -10.24 -2.12
N ALA A 65 -17.80 -11.07 -1.08
CA ALA A 65 -18.00 -12.51 -1.03
C ALA A 65 -18.06 -13.24 -2.40
N HIS A 66 -16.99 -13.95 -2.75
CA HIS A 66 -17.12 -15.11 -3.63
C HIS A 66 -17.49 -16.32 -2.76
N ALA A 67 -18.76 -16.39 -2.35
CA ALA A 67 -19.37 -17.64 -1.93
C ALA A 67 -19.62 -18.46 -3.20
N ASN A 68 -19.02 -19.64 -3.34
CA ASN A 68 -19.44 -20.60 -4.34
C ASN A 68 -19.96 -21.86 -3.65
N ASN A 69 -21.16 -22.24 -4.08
CA ASN A 69 -22.01 -23.34 -3.63
C ASN A 69 -21.46 -24.68 -4.14
#